data_AF-A0A8E1W402-F1
#
_entry.id   AF-A0A8E1W402-F1
#
_cell.length_a   1.000
_cell.length_b   1.000
_cell.length_c   1.000
_cell.angle_alpha   90.00
_cell.angle_beta   90.00
_cell.angle_gamma   90.00
#
_symmetry.space_group_name_H-M   'P 1'
#
loop_
_entity.id
_entity.type
_entity.pdbx_description
1 polymer ?
#
loop_
_entity_poly.entity_id
_entity_poly.type
_entity_poly.pdbx_seq_one_letter_code
_entity_poly.pdbx_strand_id
1 'polypeptide(L)'
;MRQQLSDTAARMFLEHGFDAVRVADVAEACGVSEKTAFNYFPRKEALVLDRLEATADALRTQLADPQVPPVDAMLKILDGERDDVAASLTTGDRQDEALARYRKFGDLIRDTPALRAYQSEIADRFTEIAAEVLAARGGFRRADPEPQIAATALLGLWRLQFRSLRTHLRPGRAVRPAIKAAAREVHRAAALIRDGLATFPASAESAGEE
;
A
#
# COMPACT_ATOMS: atom_id res chain seq x y z
N MET A 1 -3.76 9.82 -18.87
CA MET A 1 -2.75 8.93 -19.49
C MET A 1 -2.16 7.93 -18.50
N ARG A 2 -1.51 8.35 -17.41
CA ARG A 2 -0.92 7.43 -16.40
C ARG A 2 -1.89 6.34 -15.93
N GLN A 3 -3.09 6.72 -15.47
CA GLN A 3 -4.12 5.77 -15.02
C GLN A 3 -4.57 4.81 -16.12
N GLN A 4 -4.77 5.31 -17.35
CA GLN A 4 -5.20 4.50 -18.49
C GLN A 4 -4.19 3.39 -18.83
N LEU A 5 -2.90 3.71 -18.82
CA LEU A 5 -1.82 2.75 -19.03
C LEU A 5 -1.80 1.69 -17.92
N SER A 6 -1.95 2.11 -16.65
CA SER A 6 -2.03 1.22 -15.49
C SER A 6 -3.23 0.28 -15.56
N ASP A 7 -4.43 0.81 -15.79
CA ASP A 7 -5.67 0.02 -15.89
C ASP A 7 -5.60 -1.01 -17.04
N THR A 8 -5.03 -0.58 -18.17
CA THR A 8 -4.84 -1.46 -19.35
C THR A 8 -3.83 -2.55 -19.04
N ALA A 9 -2.69 -2.20 -18.44
CA ALA A 9 -1.67 -3.16 -18.02
C ALA A 9 -2.23 -4.16 -17.00
N ALA A 10 -2.97 -3.69 -16.00
CA ALA A 10 -3.59 -4.54 -14.98
C ALA A 10 -4.53 -5.57 -15.62
N ARG A 11 -5.36 -5.16 -16.60
CA ARG A 11 -6.21 -6.09 -17.35
C ARG A 11 -5.37 -7.12 -18.11
N MET A 12 -4.38 -6.68 -18.88
CA MET A 12 -3.54 -7.58 -19.70
C MET A 12 -2.73 -8.55 -18.84
N PHE A 13 -2.16 -8.10 -17.72
CA PHE A 13 -1.42 -8.96 -16.80
C PHE A 13 -2.32 -10.00 -16.12
N LEU A 14 -3.59 -9.67 -15.86
CA LEU A 14 -4.56 -10.63 -15.32
C LEU A 14 -5.03 -11.66 -16.36
N GLU A 15 -5.07 -11.29 -17.64
CA GLU A 15 -5.50 -12.16 -18.74
C GLU A 15 -4.38 -13.07 -19.25
N HIS A 16 -3.15 -12.54 -19.36
CA HIS A 16 -2.04 -13.22 -20.02
C HIS A 16 -0.87 -13.55 -19.08
N GLY A 17 -0.92 -13.09 -17.83
CA GLY A 17 0.18 -13.18 -16.88
C GLY A 17 1.16 -12.01 -17.00
N PHE A 18 1.89 -11.73 -15.91
CA PHE A 18 2.85 -10.63 -15.89
C PHE A 18 3.93 -10.81 -16.95
N ASP A 19 4.62 -11.97 -16.98
CA ASP A 19 5.80 -12.17 -17.83
C ASP A 19 5.50 -12.12 -19.34
N ALA A 20 4.31 -12.56 -19.76
CA ALA A 20 3.94 -12.63 -21.17
C ALA A 20 3.65 -11.28 -21.83
N VAL A 21 3.34 -10.24 -21.04
CA VAL A 21 2.93 -8.92 -21.55
C VAL A 21 4.11 -7.96 -21.57
N ARG A 22 4.37 -7.28 -22.69
CA ARG A 22 5.41 -6.25 -22.81
C ARG A 22 4.84 -4.85 -22.56
N VAL A 23 5.70 -3.91 -22.18
CA VAL A 23 5.32 -2.49 -22.05
C VAL A 23 4.84 -1.93 -23.40
N ALA A 24 5.46 -2.36 -24.50
CA ALA A 24 5.03 -2.03 -25.87
C ALA A 24 3.58 -2.45 -26.14
N ASP A 25 3.18 -3.67 -25.75
CA ASP A 25 1.82 -4.19 -25.98
C ASP A 25 0.77 -3.34 -25.23
N VAL A 26 1.11 -2.92 -24.00
CA VAL A 26 0.26 -2.02 -23.20
C VAL A 26 0.17 -0.63 -23.86
N ALA A 27 1.28 -0.11 -24.35
CA ALA A 27 1.34 1.18 -25.03
C ALA A 27 0.49 1.18 -26.31
N GLU A 28 0.62 0.13 -27.11
CA GLU A 28 -0.17 -0.10 -28.32
C GLU A 28 -1.67 -0.17 -28.00
N ALA A 29 -2.04 -0.96 -26.98
CA ALA A 29 -3.43 -1.04 -26.51
C ALA A 29 -4.00 0.30 -26.01
N CYS A 30 -3.13 1.22 -25.58
CA CYS A 30 -3.51 2.59 -25.18
C CYS A 30 -3.42 3.62 -26.32
N GLY A 31 -2.98 3.23 -27.51
CA GLY A 31 -2.78 4.14 -28.64
C GLY A 31 -1.65 5.15 -28.46
N VAL A 32 -0.62 4.81 -27.67
CA VAL A 32 0.55 5.67 -27.44
C VAL A 32 1.85 4.98 -27.82
N SER A 33 2.91 5.76 -28.05
CA SER A 33 4.23 5.19 -28.32
C SER A 33 4.81 4.50 -27.08
N GLU A 34 5.64 3.47 -27.29
CA GLU A 34 6.39 2.82 -26.21
C GLU A 34 7.24 3.82 -25.41
N LYS A 35 7.85 4.81 -26.08
CA LYS A 35 8.57 5.92 -25.44
C LYS A 35 7.67 6.72 -24.49
N THR A 36 6.43 7.02 -24.91
CA THR A 36 5.45 7.70 -24.07
C THR A 36 5.12 6.88 -22.84
N ALA A 37 4.93 5.56 -22.99
CA ALA A 37 4.69 4.67 -21.85
C ALA A 37 5.88 4.67 -20.87
N PHE A 38 7.12 4.57 -21.36
CA PHE A 38 8.32 4.61 -20.52
C PHE A 38 8.53 5.95 -19.80
N ASN A 39 8.09 7.07 -20.39
CA ASN A 39 8.12 8.37 -19.71
C ASN A 39 7.23 8.39 -18.45
N TYR A 40 6.11 7.67 -18.47
CA TYR A 40 5.25 7.54 -17.28
C TYR A 40 5.73 6.43 -16.35
N PHE A 41 6.17 5.31 -16.91
CA PHE A 41 6.52 4.08 -16.20
C PHE A 41 7.89 3.58 -16.67
N PRO A 42 8.97 3.97 -15.97
CA PRO A 42 10.34 3.59 -16.36
C PRO A 42 10.60 2.09 -16.34
N ARG A 43 9.76 1.33 -15.63
CA ARG A 43 9.84 -0.12 -15.49
C ARG A 43 8.45 -0.73 -15.65
N LYS A 44 8.39 -1.98 -16.12
CA LYS A 44 7.13 -2.71 -16.33
C LYS A 44 6.36 -2.90 -15.02
N GLU A 45 7.06 -3.16 -13.92
CA GLU A 45 6.50 -3.34 -12.59
C GLU A 45 5.80 -2.06 -12.09
N ALA A 46 6.24 -0.88 -12.56
CA ALA A 46 5.62 0.39 -12.20
C ALA A 46 4.19 0.54 -12.76
N LEU A 47 3.82 -0.23 -13.80
CA LEU A 47 2.45 -0.29 -14.31
C LEU A 47 1.48 -0.95 -13.32
N VAL A 48 1.99 -1.73 -12.36
CA VAL A 48 1.19 -2.45 -11.36
C VAL A 48 0.95 -1.60 -10.11
N LEU A 49 1.92 -0.76 -9.76
CA LEU A 49 1.88 0.15 -8.62
C LEU A 49 1.86 1.59 -9.13
N ASP A 50 0.72 2.06 -9.61
CA ASP A 50 0.61 3.40 -10.22
C ASP A 50 0.44 4.54 -9.20
N ARG A 51 -0.07 4.24 -8.01
CA ARG A 51 -0.34 5.22 -6.93
C ARG A 51 0.88 5.59 -6.11
N LEU A 52 2.07 5.15 -6.50
CA LEU A 52 3.31 5.34 -5.74
C LEU A 52 3.64 6.80 -5.49
N GLU A 53 3.41 7.65 -6.48
CA GLU A 53 3.68 9.09 -6.38
C GLU A 53 2.72 9.77 -5.41
N ALA A 54 1.42 9.43 -5.48
CA ALA A 54 0.42 9.92 -4.55
C ALA A 54 0.72 9.50 -3.09
N THR A 55 1.13 8.26 -2.86
CA THR A 55 1.54 7.80 -1.51
C THR A 55 2.81 8.52 -1.05
N ALA A 56 3.81 8.72 -1.92
CA ALA A 56 5.02 9.48 -1.59
C ALA A 56 4.70 10.93 -1.20
N ASP A 57 3.81 11.60 -1.94
CA ASP A 57 3.41 12.97 -1.65
C ASP A 57 2.57 13.07 -0.38
N ALA A 58 1.71 12.07 -0.12
CA ALA A 58 0.98 11.97 1.14
C ALA A 58 1.93 11.79 2.33
N LEU A 59 2.99 10.98 2.21
CA LEU A 59 4.04 10.84 3.23
C LEU A 59 4.75 12.18 3.47
N ARG A 60 5.18 12.86 2.40
CA ARG A 60 5.84 14.17 2.51
C ARG A 60 4.97 15.22 3.17
N THR A 61 3.68 15.23 2.84
CA THR A 61 2.76 16.27 3.30
C THR A 61 2.24 15.99 4.71
N GLN A 62 1.70 14.79 4.96
CA GLN A 62 1.06 14.49 6.23
C GLN A 62 2.07 14.29 7.37
N LEU A 63 3.25 13.69 7.11
CA LEU A 63 4.25 13.49 8.17
C LEU A 63 4.98 14.77 8.55
N ALA A 64 5.03 15.76 7.65
CA ALA A 64 5.67 17.05 7.89
C ALA A 64 4.91 17.94 8.86
N ASP A 65 3.60 17.72 9.05
CA ASP A 65 2.78 18.54 9.95
C ASP A 65 3.20 18.34 11.42
N PRO A 66 3.80 19.34 12.08
CA PRO A 66 4.28 19.20 13.45
C PRO A 66 3.12 19.06 14.46
N GLN A 67 1.91 19.47 14.12
CA GLN A 67 0.74 19.45 15.01
C GLN A 67 0.07 18.08 15.10
N VAL A 68 0.39 17.16 14.18
CA VAL A 68 -0.23 15.83 14.11
C VAL A 68 0.80 14.76 14.47
N PRO A 69 0.59 13.91 15.49
CA PRO A 69 1.52 12.83 15.81
C PRO A 69 1.82 11.95 14.57
N PRO A 70 3.07 11.51 14.34
CA PRO A 70 3.43 10.74 13.14
C PRO A 70 2.58 9.49 12.90
N VAL A 71 2.19 8.79 13.98
CA VAL A 71 1.29 7.63 13.91
C VAL A 71 -0.08 8.01 13.35
N ASP A 72 -0.64 9.14 13.79
CA ASP A 72 -1.97 9.58 13.35
C ASP A 72 -1.94 10.11 11.91
N ALA A 73 -0.86 10.78 11.53
CA ALA A 73 -0.61 11.17 10.14
C ALA A 73 -0.52 9.93 9.22
N MET A 74 0.19 8.88 9.65
CA MET A 74 0.25 7.63 8.91
C MET A 74 -1.12 6.94 8.81
N LEU A 75 -1.88 6.89 9.92
CA LEU A 75 -3.24 6.33 9.91
C LEU A 75 -4.15 7.06 8.91
N LYS A 76 -4.06 8.39 8.83
CA LYS A 76 -4.83 9.19 7.87
C LYS A 76 -4.49 8.87 6.41
N ILE A 77 -3.20 8.67 6.08
CA ILE A 77 -2.79 8.21 4.74
C ILE A 77 -3.44 6.87 4.44
N LEU A 78 -3.31 5.93 5.37
CA LEU A 78 -3.81 4.57 5.23
C LEU A 78 -5.35 4.50 5.15
N ASP A 79 -6.06 5.36 5.87
CA ASP A 79 -7.52 5.51 5.79
C ASP A 79 -7.94 6.00 4.40
N GLY A 80 -7.27 7.01 3.85
CA GLY A 80 -7.53 7.49 2.49
C GLY A 80 -7.34 6.39 1.43
N GLU A 81 -6.25 5.62 1.52
CA GLU A 81 -6.03 4.48 0.61
C GLU A 81 -7.14 3.41 0.74
N ARG A 82 -7.62 3.14 1.95
CA ARG A 82 -8.73 2.20 2.19
C ARG A 82 -10.06 2.72 1.64
N ASP A 83 -10.33 4.01 1.81
CA ASP A 83 -11.54 4.65 1.29
C ASP A 83 -11.58 4.62 -0.23
N ASP A 84 -10.44 4.82 -0.88
CA ASP A 84 -10.33 4.69 -2.34
C ASP A 84 -10.59 3.25 -2.81
N VAL A 85 -10.05 2.26 -2.11
CA VAL A 85 -10.34 0.84 -2.39
C VAL A 85 -11.83 0.57 -2.18
N ALA A 86 -12.43 1.08 -1.11
CA ALA A 86 -13.85 0.93 -0.84
C ALA A 86 -14.70 1.56 -1.95
N ALA A 87 -14.35 2.77 -2.40
CA ALA A 87 -15.02 3.46 -3.49
C ALA A 87 -14.92 2.66 -4.79
N SER A 88 -13.71 2.21 -5.17
CA SER A 88 -13.47 1.40 -6.36
C SER A 88 -14.29 0.10 -6.37
N LEU A 89 -14.42 -0.56 -5.22
CA LEU A 89 -15.11 -1.84 -5.10
C LEU A 89 -16.63 -1.73 -4.94
N THR A 90 -17.15 -0.57 -4.56
CA THR A 90 -18.60 -0.36 -4.33
C THR A 90 -19.26 0.49 -5.41
N THR A 91 -18.50 0.99 -6.37
CA THR A 91 -19.03 1.75 -7.51
C THR A 91 -19.67 0.79 -8.53
N GLY A 92 -20.96 0.98 -8.80
CA GLY A 92 -21.73 0.21 -9.78
C GLY A 92 -22.26 -1.13 -9.26
N ASP A 93 -22.99 -1.83 -10.13
CA ASP A 93 -23.77 -3.02 -9.74
C ASP A 93 -22.95 -4.32 -9.70
N ARG A 94 -21.73 -4.33 -10.25
CA ARG A 94 -20.88 -5.53 -10.39
C ARG A 94 -19.79 -5.61 -9.31
N GLN A 95 -20.17 -5.45 -8.05
CA GLN A 95 -19.24 -5.42 -6.91
C GLN A 95 -18.45 -6.73 -6.76
N ASP A 96 -19.09 -7.88 -7.01
CA ASP A 96 -18.42 -9.18 -6.92
C ASP A 96 -17.31 -9.34 -7.97
N GLU A 97 -17.52 -8.84 -9.19
CA GLU A 97 -16.50 -8.86 -10.24
C GLU A 97 -15.35 -7.91 -9.90
N ALA A 98 -15.65 -6.72 -9.38
CA ALA A 98 -14.63 -5.77 -8.93
C ALA A 98 -13.77 -6.36 -7.81
N LEU A 99 -14.41 -7.01 -6.82
CA LEU A 99 -13.74 -7.72 -5.74
C LEU A 99 -12.88 -8.88 -6.27
N ALA A 100 -13.40 -9.67 -7.20
CA ALA A 100 -12.65 -10.76 -7.82
C ALA A 100 -11.41 -10.24 -8.56
N ARG A 101 -11.53 -9.14 -9.31
CA ARG A 101 -10.41 -8.49 -10.00
C ARG A 101 -9.36 -7.97 -9.02
N TYR A 102 -9.78 -7.25 -7.98
CA TYR A 102 -8.89 -6.74 -6.94
C TYR A 102 -8.11 -7.87 -6.25
N ARG A 103 -8.78 -8.98 -5.93
CA ARG A 103 -8.14 -10.16 -5.34
C ARG A 103 -7.13 -10.79 -6.28
N LYS A 104 -7.52 -11.06 -7.54
CA LYS A 104 -6.62 -11.62 -8.55
C LYS A 104 -5.38 -10.73 -8.75
N PHE A 105 -5.54 -9.41 -8.67
CA PHE A 105 -4.42 -8.47 -8.78
C PHE A 105 -3.48 -8.55 -7.56
N GLY A 106 -4.03 -8.65 -6.35
CA GLY A 106 -3.23 -8.93 -5.15
C GLY A 106 -2.53 -10.28 -5.19
N ASP A 107 -3.14 -11.30 -5.80
CA ASP A 107 -2.54 -12.61 -6.04
C ASP A 107 -1.39 -12.51 -7.05
N LEU A 108 -1.57 -11.78 -8.15
CA LEU A 108 -0.53 -11.53 -9.16
C LEU A 108 0.74 -10.91 -8.54
N ILE A 109 0.59 -9.87 -7.72
CA ILE A 109 1.73 -9.22 -7.03
C ILE A 109 2.45 -10.22 -6.13
N ARG A 110 1.72 -11.03 -5.37
CA ARG A 110 2.31 -12.01 -4.45
C ARG A 110 3.03 -13.13 -5.20
N ASP A 111 2.40 -13.66 -6.24
CA ASP A 111 2.86 -14.89 -6.89
C ASP A 111 3.98 -14.60 -7.93
N THR A 112 4.19 -13.33 -8.30
CA THR A 112 5.25 -12.91 -9.22
C THR A 112 6.49 -12.39 -8.46
N PRO A 113 7.65 -13.07 -8.53
CA PRO A 113 8.86 -12.65 -7.80
C PRO A 113 9.32 -11.22 -8.12
N ALA A 114 9.28 -10.81 -9.39
CA ALA A 114 9.66 -9.46 -9.81
C ALA A 114 8.79 -8.37 -9.18
N LEU A 115 7.47 -8.59 -9.10
CA LEU A 115 6.53 -7.66 -8.46
C LEU A 115 6.72 -7.57 -6.95
N ARG A 116 7.02 -8.70 -6.28
CA ARG A 116 7.37 -8.68 -4.86
C ARG A 116 8.66 -7.91 -4.59
N ALA A 117 9.69 -8.13 -5.41
CA ALA A 117 10.96 -7.42 -5.29
C ALA A 117 10.74 -5.91 -5.47
N TYR A 118 9.98 -5.51 -6.49
CA TYR A 118 9.63 -4.12 -6.72
C TYR A 118 8.80 -3.53 -5.57
N GLN A 119 7.82 -4.26 -5.02
CA GLN A 119 7.06 -3.81 -3.86
C GLN A 119 7.96 -3.58 -2.63
N SER A 120 9.00 -4.40 -2.43
CA SER A 120 9.99 -4.19 -1.37
C SER A 120 10.79 -2.92 -1.60
N GLU A 121 11.34 -2.73 -2.82
CA GLU A 121 12.08 -1.52 -3.21
C GLU A 121 11.25 -0.24 -2.97
N ILE A 122 9.97 -0.29 -3.30
CA ILE A 122 9.03 0.79 -3.03
C ILE A 122 8.88 1.08 -1.53
N ALA A 123 8.70 0.04 -0.72
CA ALA A 123 8.54 0.20 0.72
C ALA A 123 9.80 0.79 1.35
N ASP A 124 10.98 0.39 0.87
CA ASP A 124 12.26 0.91 1.34
C ASP A 124 12.40 2.39 0.95
N ARG A 125 12.08 2.75 -0.30
CA ARG A 125 12.02 4.16 -0.75
C ARG A 125 11.04 5.00 0.07
N PHE A 126 9.86 4.48 0.39
CA PHE A 126 8.90 5.20 1.24
C PHE A 126 9.41 5.37 2.67
N THR A 127 10.17 4.41 3.17
CA THR A 127 10.81 4.51 4.48
C THR A 127 11.85 5.63 4.48
N GLU A 128 12.67 5.74 3.43
CA GLU A 128 13.62 6.84 3.27
C GLU A 128 12.93 8.20 3.22
N ILE A 129 11.86 8.34 2.42
CA ILE A 129 11.07 9.58 2.35
C ILE A 129 10.51 9.95 3.72
N ALA A 130 9.90 9.00 4.43
CA ALA A 130 9.34 9.24 5.75
C ALA A 130 10.44 9.61 6.77
N ALA A 131 11.60 8.95 6.73
CA ALA A 131 12.71 9.24 7.62
C ALA A 131 13.26 10.66 7.39
N GLU A 132 13.42 11.09 6.13
CA GLU A 132 13.87 12.44 5.79
C GLU A 132 12.90 13.50 6.29
N VAL A 133 11.59 13.28 6.11
CA VAL A 133 10.55 14.21 6.58
C VAL A 133 10.51 14.28 8.11
N LEU A 134 10.61 13.15 8.80
CA LEU A 134 10.62 13.10 10.26
C LEU A 134 11.89 13.71 10.85
N ALA A 135 13.03 13.54 10.20
CA ALA A 135 14.29 14.17 10.61
C ALA A 135 14.17 15.69 10.55
N ALA A 136 13.68 16.23 9.42
CA ALA A 136 13.45 17.66 9.25
C ALA A 136 12.43 18.21 10.27
N ARG A 137 11.34 17.46 10.50
CA ARG A 137 10.30 17.81 11.48
C ARG A 137 10.83 17.89 12.91
N GLY A 138 11.69 16.96 13.31
CA GLY A 138 12.18 16.83 14.68
C GLY A 138 13.51 17.55 14.96
N GLY A 139 14.13 18.15 13.95
CA GLY A 139 15.46 18.76 14.08
C GLY A 139 16.60 17.74 14.24
N PHE A 140 16.39 16.50 13.78
CA PHE A 140 17.40 15.45 13.79
C PHE A 140 18.37 15.58 12.61
N ARG A 141 19.59 15.06 12.76
CA ARG A 141 20.51 14.86 11.64
C ARG A 141 20.08 13.62 10.86
N ARG A 142 20.37 13.60 9.56
CA ARG A 142 20.04 12.45 8.69
C ARG A 142 20.63 11.11 9.14
N ALA A 143 21.77 11.14 9.85
CA ALA A 143 22.45 9.95 10.35
C ALA A 143 21.94 9.48 11.73
N ASP A 144 21.07 10.25 12.39
CA ASP A 144 20.51 9.86 13.67
C ASP A 144 19.52 8.68 13.49
N PRO A 145 19.51 7.70 14.40
CA PRO A 145 18.71 6.48 14.23
C PRO A 145 17.20 6.68 14.42
N GLU A 146 16.76 7.71 15.13
CA GLU A 146 15.37 7.93 15.55
C GLU A 146 14.41 8.11 14.37
N PRO A 147 14.70 8.97 13.36
CA PRO A 147 13.82 9.10 12.20
C PRO A 147 13.73 7.81 11.38
N GLN A 148 14.82 7.05 11.28
CA GLN A 148 14.87 5.81 10.52
C GLN A 148 14.03 4.72 11.17
N ILE A 149 14.15 4.51 12.48
CA ILE A 149 13.36 3.49 13.17
C ILE A 149 11.88 3.89 13.27
N ALA A 150 11.58 5.18 13.45
CA ALA A 150 10.21 5.69 13.42
C ALA A 150 9.55 5.48 12.05
N ALA A 151 10.23 5.86 10.96
CA ALA A 151 9.76 5.61 9.60
C ALA A 151 9.55 4.12 9.32
N THR A 152 10.49 3.27 9.73
CA THR A 152 10.39 1.81 9.58
C THR A 152 9.16 1.26 10.30
N ALA A 153 8.90 1.70 11.53
CA ALA A 153 7.72 1.30 12.29
C ALA A 153 6.42 1.73 11.59
N LEU A 154 6.34 3.00 11.14
CA LEU A 154 5.17 3.53 10.45
C LEU A 154 4.91 2.79 9.12
N LEU A 155 5.93 2.54 8.31
CA LEU A 155 5.79 1.80 7.05
C LEU A 155 5.48 0.30 7.26
N GLY A 156 5.75 -0.23 8.46
CA GLY A 156 5.21 -1.51 8.90
C GLY A 156 3.68 -1.57 8.84
N LEU A 157 2.98 -0.46 9.15
CA LEU A 157 1.52 -0.37 9.05
C LEU A 157 1.01 -0.46 7.60
N TRP A 158 1.74 0.14 6.65
CA TRP A 158 1.41 0.07 5.22
C TRP A 158 1.49 -1.38 4.70
N ARG A 159 2.57 -2.10 5.04
CA ARG A 159 2.70 -3.54 4.72
C ARG A 159 1.59 -4.37 5.40
N LEU A 160 1.28 -4.07 6.66
CA LEU A 160 0.20 -4.74 7.39
C LEU A 160 -1.18 -4.53 6.75
N GLN A 161 -1.46 -3.34 6.24
CA GLN A 161 -2.73 -3.03 5.58
C GLN A 161 -3.00 -3.96 4.39
N PHE A 162 -2.04 -4.20 3.51
CA PHE A 162 -2.24 -5.13 2.40
C PHE A 162 -2.54 -6.54 2.88
N ARG A 163 -1.83 -7.01 3.91
CA ARG A 163 -2.12 -8.30 4.54
C ARG A 163 -3.55 -8.33 5.08
N SER A 164 -3.98 -7.29 5.78
CA SER A 164 -5.27 -7.21 6.43
C SER A 164 -6.44 -7.07 5.44
N LEU A 165 -6.32 -6.18 4.44
CA LEU A 165 -7.26 -6.07 3.32
C LEU A 165 -7.38 -7.40 2.59
N ARG A 166 -6.25 -8.03 2.29
CA ARG A 166 -6.24 -9.37 1.71
C ARG A 166 -6.89 -10.38 2.64
N THR A 167 -6.87 -10.27 3.95
CA THR A 167 -7.57 -11.22 4.84
C THR A 167 -9.08 -11.00 4.83
N HIS A 168 -9.54 -9.75 4.88
CA HIS A 168 -10.96 -9.44 5.09
C HIS A 168 -11.79 -9.34 3.81
N LEU A 169 -11.19 -8.93 2.67
CA LEU A 169 -11.86 -8.86 1.38
C LEU A 169 -11.99 -10.28 0.77
N ARG A 170 -13.10 -10.94 1.10
CA ARG A 170 -13.42 -12.33 0.73
C ARG A 170 -14.76 -12.37 -0.03
N PRO A 171 -14.94 -13.31 -0.98
CA PRO A 171 -16.25 -13.55 -1.59
C PRO A 171 -17.33 -13.78 -0.52
N GLY A 172 -18.53 -13.25 -0.75
CA GLY A 172 -19.67 -13.39 0.17
C GLY A 172 -19.65 -12.46 1.38
N ARG A 173 -18.60 -11.63 1.57
CA ARG A 173 -18.55 -10.61 2.63
C ARG A 173 -18.67 -9.22 2.01
N ALA A 174 -19.59 -8.41 2.56
CA ALA A 174 -19.77 -7.03 2.12
C ALA A 174 -18.46 -6.22 2.27
N VAL A 175 -18.13 -5.42 1.25
CA VAL A 175 -16.87 -4.67 1.13
C VAL A 175 -16.67 -3.71 2.30
N ARG A 176 -17.66 -2.85 2.61
CA ARG A 176 -17.51 -1.84 3.67
C ARG A 176 -17.22 -2.45 5.05
N PRO A 177 -17.95 -3.48 5.52
CA PRO A 177 -17.58 -4.20 6.74
C PRO A 177 -16.17 -4.82 6.71
N ALA A 178 -15.73 -5.35 5.57
CA ALA A 178 -14.38 -5.90 5.40
C ALA A 178 -13.29 -4.83 5.51
N ILE A 179 -13.47 -3.67 4.86
CA ILE A 179 -12.56 -2.52 4.97
C ILE A 179 -12.47 -2.03 6.42
N LYS A 180 -13.62 -1.91 7.12
CA LYS A 180 -13.65 -1.54 8.54
C LYS A 180 -12.91 -2.56 9.42
N ALA A 181 -13.01 -3.85 9.11
CA ALA A 181 -12.26 -4.88 9.84
C ALA A 181 -10.76 -4.74 9.62
N ALA A 182 -10.33 -4.43 8.40
CA ALA A 182 -8.92 -4.19 8.11
C ALA A 182 -8.39 -2.92 8.80
N ALA A 183 -9.16 -1.83 8.80
CA ALA A 183 -8.81 -0.61 9.53
C ALA A 183 -8.63 -0.89 11.03
N ARG A 184 -9.53 -1.65 11.66
CA ARG A 184 -9.39 -2.01 13.09
C ARG A 184 -8.09 -2.75 13.39
N GLU A 185 -7.64 -3.65 12.52
CA GLU A 185 -6.37 -4.34 12.71
C GLU A 185 -5.17 -3.39 12.61
N VAL A 186 -5.17 -2.50 11.62
CA VAL A 186 -4.11 -1.49 11.45
C VAL A 186 -4.07 -0.53 12.64
N HIS A 187 -5.23 -0.07 13.14
CA HIS A 187 -5.29 0.82 14.30
C HIS A 187 -4.81 0.13 15.58
N ARG A 188 -5.11 -1.16 15.78
CA ARG A 188 -4.56 -1.92 16.91
C ARG A 188 -3.04 -2.05 16.83
N ALA A 189 -2.48 -2.29 15.65
CA ALA A 189 -1.03 -2.33 15.47
C ALA A 189 -0.39 -0.94 15.67
N ALA A 190 -1.08 0.13 15.24
CA ALA A 190 -0.63 1.50 15.45
C ALA A 190 -0.57 1.89 16.93
N ALA A 191 -1.46 1.34 17.77
CA ALA A 191 -1.38 1.53 19.23
C ALA A 191 -0.06 1.00 19.80
N LEU A 192 0.45 -0.15 19.33
CA LEU A 192 1.76 -0.67 19.75
C LEU A 192 2.92 0.27 19.37
N ILE A 193 2.83 0.94 18.22
CA ILE A 193 3.84 1.94 17.81
C ILE A 193 3.74 3.20 18.67
N ARG A 194 2.52 3.61 19.02
CA ARG A 194 2.26 4.78 19.86
C ARG A 194 2.73 4.56 21.30
N ASP A 195 2.42 3.41 21.87
CA ASP A 195 2.62 3.12 23.29
C ASP A 195 3.98 2.43 23.54
N GLY A 196 4.62 1.93 22.47
CA GLY A 196 5.93 1.30 22.49
C GLY A 196 5.88 -0.20 22.81
N LEU A 197 6.98 -0.90 22.48
CA LEU A 197 7.09 -2.35 22.60
C LEU A 197 7.01 -2.88 24.05
N ALA A 198 7.19 -2.02 25.05
CA ALA A 198 7.00 -2.38 26.45
C ALA A 198 5.55 -2.79 26.78
N THR A 199 4.58 -2.41 25.95
CA THR A 199 3.17 -2.82 26.08
C THR A 199 2.89 -4.18 25.42
N PHE A 200 3.87 -4.80 24.76
CA PHE A 200 3.69 -6.11 24.14
C PHE A 200 3.59 -7.20 25.22
N PRO A 201 2.58 -8.09 25.17
CA PRO A 201 2.38 -9.09 26.21
C PRO A 201 3.57 -10.07 26.28
N ALA A 202 4.09 -10.30 27.49
CA ALA A 202 5.27 -11.15 27.73
C ALA A 202 4.98 -12.66 27.52
N SER A 203 3.73 -13.08 27.70
CA SER A 203 3.24 -14.44 27.44
C SER A 203 1.70 -14.46 27.48
N ALA A 204 1.07 -15.36 26.71
CA ALA A 204 -0.34 -15.68 26.87
C ALA A 204 -0.51 -16.53 28.15
N GLU A 205 -0.62 -15.90 29.31
CA GLU A 205 -0.90 -16.62 30.55
C GLU A 205 -2.32 -17.21 30.50
N SER A 206 -2.36 -18.54 30.38
CA SER A 206 -3.36 -19.49 30.89
C SER A 206 -4.84 -19.05 30.87
N ALA A 207 -5.45 -18.99 29.69
CA ALA A 207 -6.91 -19.01 29.54
C ALA A 207 -7.48 -20.44 29.69
N GLY A 208 -7.07 -21.16 30.74
CA GLY A 208 -7.51 -22.52 30.99
C GLY A 208 -6.88 -23.09 32.26
N GLU A 209 -7.51 -22.80 33.40
CA GLU A 209 -7.71 -23.69 34.55
C GLU A 209 -8.31 -22.86 35.70
N GLU A 210 -9.65 -22.80 35.76
CA GLU A 210 -10.46 -22.98 36.97
C GLU A 210 -11.92 -23.28 36.58
#